data_AF-A0A2W4LX61-F1
#
_entry.id   AF-A0A2W4LX61-F1
#
_cell.length_a   1.000
_cell.length_b   1.000
_cell.length_c   1.000
_cell.angle_alpha   90.00
_cell.angle_beta   90.00
_cell.angle_gamma   90.00
#
_symmetry.space_group_name_H-M   'P 1'
#
loop_
_entity.id
_entity.type
_entity.pdbx_description
1 polymer ?
#
loop_
_entity_poly.entity_id
_entity_poly.type
_entity_poly.pdbx_seq_one_letter_code
_entity_poly.pdbx_strand_id
1 'polypeptide(L)'
;MNGSVSSIATLYERTQAAVRLVAAELVLLGALAVLMLWNLGGPPPWWDEGWTLSVARNLAERDHYGRLLAGEPAPGGLEASVVVTVPVAGFFELFGVGLWQGRLFGVLCA
;
A
#
# COMPACT_ATOMS: atom_id res chain seq x y z
N MET A 1 -5.98 -55.23 -8.60
CA MET A 1 -4.94 -54.43 -7.90
C MET A 1 -4.43 -53.23 -8.71
N ASN A 2 -4.48 -53.24 -10.05
CA ASN A 2 -3.96 -52.12 -10.88
C ASN A 2 -4.74 -50.79 -10.81
N GLY A 3 -6.05 -50.80 -10.53
CA GLY A 3 -6.85 -49.56 -10.49
C GLY A 3 -6.55 -48.64 -9.30
N SER A 4 -6.21 -49.21 -8.15
CA SER A 4 -5.89 -48.45 -6.93
C SER A 4 -4.59 -47.66 -7.05
N VAL A 5 -3.55 -48.28 -7.64
CA VAL A 5 -2.23 -47.65 -7.79
C VAL A 5 -2.29 -46.51 -8.82
N SER A 6 -3.04 -46.70 -9.91
CA SER A 6 -3.28 -45.64 -10.90
C SER A 6 -4.01 -44.44 -10.29
N SER A 7 -5.02 -44.67 -9.44
CA SER A 7 -5.73 -43.58 -8.76
C SER A 7 -4.85 -42.76 -7.82
N ILE A 8 -3.96 -43.42 -7.06
CA ILE A 8 -3.04 -42.75 -6.13
C ILE A 8 -2.01 -41.91 -6.89
N ALA A 9 -1.46 -42.43 -7.99
CA ALA A 9 -0.52 -41.68 -8.84
C ALA A 9 -1.16 -40.42 -9.43
N THR A 10 -2.39 -40.52 -9.95
CA THR A 10 -3.12 -39.35 -10.47
C THR A 10 -3.46 -38.32 -9.39
N LEU A 11 -3.81 -38.76 -8.19
CA LEU A 11 -4.01 -37.87 -7.03
C LEU A 11 -2.72 -37.13 -6.67
N TYR A 12 -1.59 -37.85 -6.64
CA TYR A 12 -0.27 -37.28 -6.37
C TYR A 12 0.13 -36.24 -7.41
N GLU A 13 -0.02 -36.53 -8.71
CA GLU A 13 0.29 -35.59 -9.80
C GLU A 13 -0.56 -34.32 -9.73
N ARG A 14 -1.86 -34.45 -9.48
CA ARG A 14 -2.76 -33.29 -9.29
C ARG A 14 -2.35 -32.45 -8.09
N THR A 15 -1.97 -33.10 -6.99
CA THR A 15 -1.50 -32.41 -5.78
C THR A 15 -0.20 -31.67 -6.05
N GLN A 16 0.78 -32.29 -6.72
CA GLN A 16 2.04 -31.64 -7.10
C GLN A 16 1.83 -30.47 -8.06
N ALA A 17 0.91 -30.60 -9.01
CA ALA A 17 0.55 -29.49 -9.90
C ALA A 17 -0.08 -28.33 -9.12
N ALA A 18 -1.02 -28.60 -8.21
CA ALA A 18 -1.63 -27.58 -7.34
C ALA A 18 -0.58 -26.88 -6.45
N VAL A 19 0.32 -27.65 -5.83
CA VAL A 19 1.41 -27.08 -5.01
C VAL A 19 2.31 -26.17 -5.84
N ARG A 20 2.66 -26.56 -7.06
CA ARG A 20 3.48 -25.72 -7.97
C ARG A 20 2.77 -24.42 -8.36
N LEU A 21 1.47 -24.49 -8.64
CA LEU A 21 0.67 -23.30 -8.96
C LEU A 21 0.60 -22.34 -7.77
N VAL A 22 0.29 -22.85 -6.57
CA VAL A 22 0.28 -22.04 -5.35
C VAL A 22 1.66 -21.45 -5.08
N ALA A 23 2.74 -22.23 -5.23
CA ALA A 23 4.09 -21.72 -5.05
C ALA A 23 4.42 -20.61 -6.06
N ALA A 24 4.04 -20.78 -7.33
CA ALA A 24 4.25 -19.76 -8.35
C ALA A 24 3.46 -18.47 -8.07
N GLU A 25 2.21 -18.60 -7.60
CA GLU A 25 1.37 -17.48 -7.19
C GLU A 25 1.99 -16.72 -6.02
N LEU A 26 2.45 -17.43 -4.99
CA LEU A 26 3.14 -16.82 -3.85
C LEU A 26 4.43 -16.11 -4.26
N VAL A 27 5.20 -16.70 -5.18
CA VAL A 27 6.40 -16.05 -5.73
C VAL A 27 6.04 -14.78 -6.49
N LEU A 28 4.98 -14.80 -7.31
CA LEU A 28 4.51 -13.64 -8.03
C LEU A 28 4.03 -12.53 -7.08
N LEU A 29 3.19 -12.87 -6.10
CA LEU A 29 2.73 -11.93 -5.08
C LEU A 29 3.91 -11.34 -4.29
N GLY A 30 4.88 -12.16 -3.92
CA GLY A 30 6.11 -11.70 -3.27
C GLY A 30 6.92 -10.75 -4.15
N ALA A 31 7.09 -11.05 -5.43
CA ALA A 31 7.80 -10.19 -6.38
C ALA A 31 7.07 -8.84 -6.57
N LEU A 32 5.74 -8.85 -6.71
CA LEU A 32 4.92 -7.65 -6.80
C LEU A 32 5.03 -6.79 -5.53
N ALA A 33 4.96 -7.42 -4.35
CA ALA A 33 5.12 -6.71 -3.08
C ALA A 33 6.50 -6.05 -2.96
N VAL A 34 7.57 -6.74 -3.37
CA VAL A 34 8.92 -6.16 -3.41
C VAL A 34 8.98 -4.95 -4.35
N LEU A 35 8.37 -5.05 -5.53
CA LEU A 35 8.34 -3.94 -6.50
C LEU A 35 7.52 -2.74 -5.99
N MET A 36 6.37 -2.97 -5.36
CA MET A 36 5.53 -1.91 -4.80
C MET A 36 6.17 -1.20 -3.61
N LEU A 37 6.96 -1.92 -2.81
CA LEU A 37 7.69 -1.35 -1.66
C LEU A 37 9.05 -0.76 -2.05
N TRP A 38 9.51 -1.00 -3.28
CA TRP A 38 10.80 -0.51 -3.73
C TRP A 38 10.78 1.02 -3.88
N ASN A 39 11.79 1.68 -3.31
CA ASN A 39 12.03 3.12 -3.49
C ASN A 39 10.85 4.03 -3.08
N LEU A 40 10.04 3.63 -2.08
CA LEU A 40 8.99 4.50 -1.53
C LEU A 40 9.56 5.84 -0.99
N GLY A 41 10.80 5.85 -0.51
CA GLY A 41 11.50 7.07 -0.10
C GLY A 41 12.19 7.83 -1.24
N GLY A 42 11.85 7.55 -2.51
CA GLY A 42 12.53 8.04 -3.69
C GLY A 42 12.39 9.55 -3.96
N PRO A 43 12.16 9.99 -5.21
CA PRO A 43 12.17 11.41 -5.53
C PRO A 43 11.12 12.19 -4.71
N PRO A 44 11.37 13.49 -4.45
CA PRO A 44 10.41 14.37 -3.78
C PRO A 44 9.03 14.30 -4.44
N PRO A 45 7.97 14.50 -3.65
CA PRO A 45 6.61 14.37 -4.15
C PRO A 45 6.30 15.47 -5.17
N TRP A 46 5.52 15.12 -6.18
CA TRP A 46 5.00 16.11 -7.14
C TRP A 46 3.80 16.87 -6.56
N TRP A 47 3.19 17.76 -7.35
CA TRP A 47 2.11 18.65 -6.91
C TRP A 47 0.98 17.93 -6.16
N ASP A 48 0.27 16.98 -6.80
CA ASP A 48 -0.90 16.32 -6.19
C ASP A 48 -0.54 15.45 -4.98
N GLU A 49 0.60 14.77 -5.07
CA GLU A 49 1.13 13.95 -3.99
C GLU A 49 1.47 14.83 -2.79
N GLY A 50 2.32 15.85 -2.99
CA GLY A 50 2.71 16.78 -1.95
C GLY A 50 1.51 17.51 -1.35
N TRP A 51 0.49 17.78 -2.18
CA TRP A 51 -0.76 18.36 -1.72
C TRP A 51 -1.45 17.47 -0.68
N THR A 52 -1.67 16.21 -1.04
CA THR A 52 -2.28 15.20 -0.17
C THR A 52 -1.46 14.96 1.09
N LEU A 53 -0.14 14.78 0.93
CA LEU A 53 0.78 14.52 2.05
C LEU A 53 0.83 15.68 3.03
N SER A 54 0.77 16.93 2.56
CA SER A 54 0.78 18.07 3.48
C SER A 54 -0.51 18.22 4.28
N VAL A 55 -1.68 17.91 3.71
CA VAL A 55 -2.96 17.90 4.46
C VAL A 55 -2.95 16.76 5.47
N ALA A 56 -2.47 15.58 5.07
CA ALA A 56 -2.33 14.43 5.97
C ALA A 56 -1.37 14.74 7.13
N ARG A 57 -0.27 15.45 6.86
CA ARG A 57 0.66 15.93 7.89
C ARG A 57 -0.01 16.88 8.86
N ASN A 58 -0.80 17.83 8.36
CA ASN A 58 -1.52 18.78 9.23
C ASN A 58 -2.53 18.04 10.11
N LEU A 59 -3.21 17.05 9.58
CA LEU A 59 -4.11 16.22 10.35
C LEU A 59 -3.35 15.47 11.46
N ALA A 60 -2.26 14.76 11.12
CA ALA A 60 -1.49 13.98 12.08
C ALA A 60 -0.73 14.81 13.13
N GLU A 61 -0.17 15.97 12.76
CA GLU A 61 0.64 16.80 13.67
C GLU A 61 -0.17 17.88 14.41
N ARG A 62 -1.33 18.30 13.89
CA ARG A 62 -2.07 19.49 14.37
C ARG A 62 -3.57 19.27 14.54
N ASP A 63 -4.06 18.05 14.33
CA ASP A 63 -5.50 17.74 14.34
C ASP A 63 -6.32 18.66 13.40
N HIS A 64 -5.70 19.05 12.28
CA HIS A 64 -6.29 19.97 11.30
C HIS A 64 -6.36 19.34 9.92
N TYR A 65 -7.57 18.96 9.51
CA TYR A 65 -7.85 18.55 8.14
C TYR A 65 -8.04 19.78 7.26
N GLY A 66 -6.93 20.25 6.68
CA GLY A 66 -6.92 21.39 5.79
C GLY A 66 -5.52 21.82 5.39
N ARG A 67 -5.46 22.83 4.53
CA ARG A 67 -4.20 23.45 4.10
C ARG A 67 -3.79 24.53 5.10
N LEU A 68 -2.48 24.73 5.20
CA LEU A 68 -1.93 25.90 5.85
C LEU A 68 -1.38 26.87 4.81
N LEU A 69 -1.61 28.16 5.03
CA LEU A 69 -0.99 29.27 4.33
C LEU A 69 -0.08 29.98 5.34
N ALA A 70 1.23 29.94 5.13
CA ALA A 70 2.22 30.53 6.03
C ALA A 70 2.09 30.05 7.50
N GLY A 71 1.64 28.82 7.72
CA GLY A 71 1.47 28.22 9.06
C GLY A 71 0.08 28.38 9.66
N GLU A 72 -0.77 29.24 9.09
CA GLU A 72 -2.15 29.45 9.53
C GLU A 72 -3.14 28.67 8.67
N PRO A 73 -4.31 28.27 9.19
CA PRO A 73 -5.36 27.63 8.39
C PRO A 73 -5.74 28.46 7.17
N ALA A 74 -5.66 27.84 5.99
CA ALA A 74 -6.15 28.42 4.75
C ALA A 74 -7.68 28.27 4.65
N PRO A 75 -8.36 29.04 3.77
CA PRO A 75 -9.78 28.80 3.47
C PRO A 75 -10.04 27.36 3.04
N GLY A 76 -11.19 26.82 3.48
CA GLY A 76 -11.62 25.47 3.12
C GLY A 76 -11.94 25.31 1.62
N GLY A 77 -12.01 24.06 1.16
CA GLY A 77 -12.17 23.70 -0.25
C GLY A 77 -10.84 23.48 -0.99
N LEU A 78 -9.72 23.59 -0.26
CA LEU A 78 -8.36 23.36 -0.77
C LEU A 78 -7.76 22.05 -0.25
N GLU A 79 -8.51 21.25 0.50
CA GLU A 79 -8.10 19.95 1.01
C GLU A 79 -8.11 18.86 -0.06
N ALA A 80 -7.21 17.87 0.07
CA ALA A 80 -7.25 16.65 -0.73
C ALA A 80 -8.38 15.73 -0.23
N SER A 81 -8.81 14.77 -1.07
CA SER A 81 -9.90 13.84 -0.73
C SER A 81 -9.70 13.14 0.61
N VAL A 82 -10.72 13.21 1.48
CA VAL A 82 -10.72 12.62 2.82
C VAL A 82 -10.44 11.11 2.80
N VAL A 83 -10.92 10.41 1.76
CA VAL A 83 -10.79 8.95 1.59
C VAL A 83 -9.32 8.52 1.42
N VAL A 84 -8.47 9.42 0.91
CA VAL A 84 -7.04 9.18 0.76
C VAL A 84 -6.27 9.79 1.92
N THR A 85 -6.60 11.04 2.29
CA THR A 85 -5.84 11.81 3.27
C THR A 85 -5.91 11.23 4.68
N VAL A 86 -7.07 10.75 5.13
CA VAL A 86 -7.22 10.22 6.50
C VAL A 86 -6.42 8.93 6.71
N PRO A 87 -6.48 7.91 5.82
CA PRO A 87 -5.59 6.76 5.93
C PRO A 87 -4.11 7.13 5.95
N VAL A 88 -3.67 8.06 5.10
CA VAL A 88 -2.29 8.55 5.07
C VAL A 88 -1.90 9.22 6.39
N ALA A 89 -2.77 10.03 6.97
CA ALA A 89 -2.55 10.63 8.29
C ALA A 89 -2.40 9.55 9.38
N GLY A 90 -3.19 8.48 9.32
CA GLY A 90 -3.04 7.32 10.21
C GLY A 90 -1.67 6.65 10.08
N PHE A 91 -1.12 6.50 8.87
CA PHE A 91 0.25 6.02 8.69
C PHE A 91 1.28 6.98 9.29
N PHE A 92 1.06 8.29 9.18
CA PHE A 92 1.93 9.29 9.83
C PHE A 92 1.88 9.22 11.36
N GLU A 93 0.73 8.98 11.96
CA GLU A 93 0.61 8.79 13.42
C GLU A 93 1.34 7.52 13.89
N LEU A 94 1.25 6.43 13.13
CA LEU A 94 1.85 5.14 13.48
C LEU A 94 3.37 5.10 13.28
N PHE A 95 3.86 5.72 12.20
CA PHE A 95 5.24 5.54 11.74
C PHE A 95 6.03 6.86 11.63
N GLY A 96 5.45 7.97 12.06
CA GLY A 96 5.99 9.31 11.88
C GLY A 96 5.72 9.88 10.48
N VAL A 97 5.81 11.20 10.36
CA VAL A 97 5.64 11.91 9.08
C VAL A 97 6.85 11.68 8.20
N GLY A 98 6.63 11.20 6.98
CA GLY A 98 7.68 11.04 5.98
C GLY A 98 7.16 10.51 4.65
N LEU A 99 8.03 10.50 3.65
CA LEU A 99 7.60 10.23 2.27
C LEU A 99 7.16 8.77 2.07
N TRP A 100 7.92 7.82 2.59
CA TRP A 100 7.60 6.40 2.41
C TRP A 100 6.36 6.01 3.21
N GLN A 101 6.17 6.57 4.41
CA GLN A 101 4.96 6.40 5.21
C GLN A 101 3.73 6.88 4.45
N GLY A 102 3.86 8.04 3.79
CA GLY A 102 2.77 8.65 3.04
C GLY A 102 2.35 7.86 1.80
N ARG A 103 3.28 7.09 1.23
CA ARG A 103 3.05 6.24 0.05
C ARG A 103 2.57 4.83 0.41
N LEU A 104 2.64 4.40 1.67
CA LEU A 104 2.18 3.06 2.11
C LEU A 104 0.71 2.81 1.77
N PHE A 105 -0.15 3.82 1.89
CA PHE A 105 -1.56 3.66 1.55
C PHE A 105 -1.75 3.34 0.07
N GLY A 106 -0.95 3.94 -0.82
CA GLY A 106 -0.95 3.63 -2.25
C GLY A 106 -0.60 2.16 -2.54
N VAL A 107 0.33 1.58 -1.77
CA VAL A 107 0.70 0.15 -1.89
C VAL A 107 -0.47 -0.77 -1.52
N LEU A 108 -1.32 -0.38 -0.56
CA LEU A 108 -2.48 -1.17 -0.15
C LEU A 108 -3.66 -1.09 -1.12
N CYS A 109 -3.69 -0.08 -2.00
CA CYS A 109 -4.78 0.14 -2.96
C CYS A 109 -4.43 -0.28 -4.39
N ALA A 110 -3.18 -0.68 -4.65
CA ALA A 110 -2.71 -1.13 -5.96
C ALA A 110 -3.07 -2.60 -6.22
#